data_AF-A0A956CGY6-F1
#
_entry.id   AF-A0A956CGY6-F1
#
_cell.length_a   1.000
_cell.length_b   1.000
_cell.length_c   1.000
_cell.angle_alpha   90.00
_cell.angle_beta   90.00
_cell.angle_gamma   90.00
#
_symmetry.space_group_name_H-M   'P 1'
#
loop_
_entity.id
_entity.type
_entity.pdbx_description
1 polymer ?
#
loop_
_entity_poly.entity_id
_entity_poly.type
_entity_poly.pdbx_seq_one_letter_code
_entity_poly.pdbx_strand_id
1 'polypeptide(L)'
;SAFHYSTAFYGHQIVAVALIAALALVLRAEDGIPRSRAGPMLLAFAAGACAGVAGLTEYQAGIPAAFLALYVVLGPLGRRPLGALAFALGALPFLLLLGFYNDTCFGSPFALSYQHLTNKALASIHDQGIGGVTVPRWSAFNGGILSLHRGLITTSPMFLFAVPGVVALWRKERRRLALLVGLTSLYFVLFISSSNMWVAGWGFGPRLLVPAMGWMCVLVAHGAQLLGGRFWADAFLRGAVLTAILYHQLVHAFFPEPPNDAKNPLLDVVFELGRSHLVAPNLAEPRLTGLWSLVPLVVVIGAALLFVMFRRGPPRPWFARVALPFTSLSVLGLLALYVALAGPSYDAVQRHAFRVYVSKLEPGRLRP
;
A
#
# COMPACT_ATOMS: atom_id res chain seq x y z
N SER A 1 -0.68 -5.47 0.89
CA SER A 1 0.27 -4.66 1.69
C SER A 1 -0.44 -3.81 2.73
N ALA A 2 -1.39 -2.94 2.35
CA ALA A 2 -2.10 -2.06 3.30
C ALA A 2 -2.68 -2.79 4.53
N PHE A 3 -3.32 -3.95 4.33
CA PHE A 3 -3.82 -4.76 5.43
C PHE A 3 -2.71 -5.25 6.38
N HIS A 4 -1.58 -5.73 5.84
CA HIS A 4 -0.45 -6.16 6.65
C HIS A 4 0.09 -5.03 7.55
N TYR A 5 0.23 -3.81 7.02
CA TYR A 5 0.66 -2.65 7.81
C TYR A 5 -0.43 -2.04 8.70
N SER A 6 -1.68 -2.53 8.61
CA SER A 6 -2.75 -2.17 9.57
C SER A 6 -2.69 -2.99 10.86
N THR A 7 -1.99 -4.13 10.84
CA THR A 7 -1.81 -5.01 12.01
C THR A 7 -0.48 -4.79 12.72
N ALA A 8 0.32 -3.83 12.26
CA ALA A 8 1.63 -3.51 12.80
C ALA A 8 1.69 -2.02 13.19
N PHE A 9 2.54 -1.68 14.16
CA PHE A 9 2.65 -0.32 14.68
C PHE A 9 3.48 0.58 13.73
N TYR A 10 2.90 0.90 12.57
CA TYR A 10 3.50 1.74 11.52
C TYR A 10 2.58 2.91 11.13
N GLY A 11 3.20 4.02 10.71
CA GLY A 11 2.50 5.20 10.19
C GLY A 11 1.85 4.99 8.81
N HIS A 12 2.35 4.04 8.00
CA HIS A 12 2.04 3.96 6.58
C HIS A 12 0.54 3.86 6.29
N GLN A 13 -0.19 3.08 7.09
CA GLN A 13 -1.61 2.89 6.91
C GLN A 13 -2.44 4.09 7.39
N ILE A 14 -2.01 4.74 8.47
CA ILE A 14 -2.64 5.98 8.95
C ILE A 14 -2.55 7.05 7.85
N VAL A 15 -1.37 7.20 7.25
CA VAL A 15 -1.15 8.12 6.12
C VAL A 15 -2.02 7.76 4.93
N ALA A 16 -2.08 6.48 4.54
CA ALA A 16 -2.88 6.05 3.41
C ALA A 16 -4.37 6.39 3.59
N VAL A 17 -4.92 6.14 4.79
CA VAL A 17 -6.31 6.46 5.15
C VAL A 17 -6.53 7.98 5.20
N ALA A 18 -5.62 8.73 5.81
CA ALA A 18 -5.71 10.17 5.92
C ALA A 18 -5.67 10.85 4.53
N LEU A 19 -4.77 10.44 3.64
CA LEU A 19 -4.69 10.98 2.28
C LEU A 19 -5.93 10.66 1.45
N ILE A 20 -6.45 9.42 1.48
CA ILE A 20 -7.66 9.09 0.71
C ILE A 20 -8.90 9.78 1.28
N ALA A 21 -8.99 9.94 2.61
CA ALA A 21 -10.05 10.71 3.25
C ALA A 21 -9.98 12.19 2.84
N ALA A 22 -8.79 12.80 2.86
CA ALA A 22 -8.59 14.17 2.41
C ALA A 22 -9.03 14.37 0.96
N LEU A 23 -8.64 13.47 0.06
CA LEU A 23 -9.07 13.50 -1.34
C LEU A 23 -10.59 13.37 -1.47
N ALA A 24 -11.20 12.40 -0.80
CA ALA A 24 -12.64 12.18 -0.86
C ALA A 24 -13.44 13.38 -0.33
N LEU A 25 -12.98 14.01 0.75
CA LEU A 25 -13.58 15.20 1.33
C LEU A 25 -13.46 16.42 0.40
N VAL A 26 -12.31 16.62 -0.26
CA VAL A 26 -12.13 17.68 -1.27
C VAL A 26 -13.09 17.47 -2.46
N LEU A 27 -13.19 16.24 -2.98
CA LEU A 27 -14.09 15.94 -4.09
C LEU A 27 -15.55 16.20 -3.71
N ARG A 28 -15.98 15.76 -2.52
CA ARG A 28 -17.33 16.03 -2.00
C ARG A 28 -17.57 17.52 -1.76
N ALA A 29 -16.55 18.25 -1.31
CA ALA A 29 -16.62 19.70 -1.12
C ALA A 29 -16.85 20.39 -2.47
N GLU A 30 -16.08 20.04 -3.51
CA GLU A 30 -16.26 20.56 -4.88
C GLU A 30 -17.67 20.27 -5.43
N ASP A 31 -18.17 19.05 -5.29
CA ASP A 31 -19.51 18.66 -5.73
C ASP A 31 -20.65 19.39 -4.97
N GLY A 32 -20.39 19.76 -3.71
CA GLY A 32 -21.35 20.44 -2.84
C GLY A 32 -21.45 21.96 -3.06
N ILE A 33 -20.52 22.56 -3.82
CA ILE A 33 -20.43 24.00 -4.06
C ILE A 33 -21.74 24.63 -4.57
N PRO A 34 -22.50 24.01 -5.50
CA PRO A 34 -23.75 24.59 -5.99
C PRO A 34 -24.88 24.63 -4.96
N ARG A 35 -24.81 23.80 -3.90
CA ARG A 35 -25.93 23.53 -2.99
C ARG A 35 -25.88 24.31 -1.68
N SER A 36 -24.70 24.70 -1.21
CA SER A 36 -24.54 25.40 0.07
C SER A 36 -23.20 26.15 0.11
N ARG A 37 -23.15 27.25 0.86
CA ARG A 37 -21.90 27.98 1.12
C ARG A 37 -21.05 27.37 2.25
N ALA A 38 -21.66 26.88 3.33
CA ALA A 38 -20.94 26.45 4.54
C ALA A 38 -20.43 24.99 4.48
N GLY A 39 -21.27 24.06 4.01
CA GLY A 39 -20.92 22.64 3.91
C GLY A 39 -19.59 22.35 3.19
N PRO A 40 -19.33 22.94 2.00
CA PRO A 40 -18.04 22.78 1.32
C PRO A 40 -16.83 23.29 2.11
N MET A 41 -16.99 24.34 2.92
CA MET A 41 -15.90 24.88 3.74
C MET A 41 -15.56 23.95 4.89
N LEU A 42 -16.57 23.37 5.57
CA LEU A 42 -16.35 22.37 6.62
C LEU A 42 -15.66 21.12 6.07
N LEU A 43 -16.05 20.66 4.88
CA LEU A 43 -15.41 19.55 4.20
C LEU A 43 -13.96 19.87 3.78
N ALA A 44 -13.70 21.09 3.30
CA ALA A 44 -12.34 21.54 2.98
C ALA A 44 -11.47 21.63 4.24
N PHE A 45 -12.00 22.12 5.36
CA PHE A 45 -11.32 22.11 6.66
C PHE A 45 -11.01 20.69 7.13
N ALA A 46 -11.99 19.78 7.11
CA ALA A 46 -11.76 18.38 7.46
C ALA A 46 -10.73 17.71 6.54
N ALA A 47 -10.74 18.03 5.24
CA ALA A 47 -9.73 17.55 4.30
C ALA A 47 -8.32 18.06 4.64
N GLY A 48 -8.21 19.33 5.01
CA GLY A 48 -6.97 19.94 5.50
C GLY A 48 -6.45 19.24 6.74
N ALA A 49 -7.33 18.95 7.71
CA ALA A 49 -6.98 18.21 8.91
C ALA A 49 -6.44 16.81 8.58
N CYS A 50 -7.11 16.06 7.71
CA CYS A 50 -6.62 14.76 7.26
C CYS A 50 -5.25 14.87 6.54
N ALA A 51 -5.05 15.87 5.68
CA ALA A 51 -3.75 16.10 5.04
C ALA A 51 -2.65 16.48 6.05
N GLY A 52 -3.00 17.27 7.07
CA GLY A 52 -2.11 17.62 8.19
C GLY A 52 -1.71 16.40 9.02
N VAL A 53 -2.67 15.53 9.37
CA VAL A 53 -2.39 14.25 10.05
C VAL A 53 -1.43 13.38 9.23
N ALA A 54 -1.63 13.31 7.90
CA ALA A 54 -0.75 12.56 7.02
C ALA A 54 0.70 13.08 7.11
N GLY A 55 0.91 14.39 6.97
CA GLY A 55 2.23 15.02 7.06
C GLY A 55 2.86 14.96 8.46
N LEU A 56 2.06 15.04 9.52
CA LEU A 56 2.51 14.85 10.91
C LEU A 56 3.00 13.41 11.16
N THR A 57 2.37 12.43 10.52
CA THR A 57 2.70 11.00 10.71
C THR A 57 3.94 10.61 9.92
N GLU A 58 4.05 11.06 8.65
CA GLU A 58 5.19 10.76 7.79
C GLU A 58 5.59 11.98 6.95
N TYR A 59 6.87 12.36 7.00
CA TYR A 59 7.38 13.49 6.22
C TYR A 59 7.15 13.31 4.70
N GLN A 60 7.21 12.08 4.18
CA GLN A 60 7.00 11.82 2.75
C GLN A 60 5.56 12.16 2.30
N ALA A 61 4.59 12.12 3.22
CA ALA A 61 3.20 12.49 2.94
C ALA A 61 3.01 14.00 2.74
N GLY A 62 3.98 14.82 3.15
CA GLY A 62 3.95 16.27 2.94
C GLY A 62 3.87 16.66 1.46
N ILE A 63 4.52 15.91 0.57
CA ILE A 63 4.50 16.18 -0.88
C ILE A 63 3.10 15.90 -1.48
N PRO A 64 2.48 14.73 -1.28
CA PRO A 64 1.07 14.51 -1.67
C PRO A 64 0.10 15.51 -1.04
N ALA A 65 0.30 15.90 0.22
CA ALA A 65 -0.52 16.92 0.88
C ALA A 65 -0.38 18.29 0.19
N ALA A 66 0.84 18.67 -0.23
CA ALA A 66 1.09 19.88 -1.00
C ALA A 66 0.46 19.82 -2.40
N PHE A 67 0.54 18.67 -3.08
CA PHE A 67 -0.17 18.46 -4.35
C PHE A 67 -1.69 18.59 -4.18
N LEU A 68 -2.26 18.09 -3.07
CA LEU A 68 -3.67 18.26 -2.75
C LEU A 68 -4.03 19.73 -2.47
N ALA A 69 -3.18 20.45 -1.73
CA ALA A 69 -3.38 21.88 -1.49
C ALA A 69 -3.38 22.67 -2.82
N LEU A 70 -2.45 22.36 -3.72
CA LEU A 70 -2.43 22.94 -5.07
C LEU A 70 -3.69 22.57 -5.86
N TYR A 71 -4.15 21.31 -5.77
CA TYR A 71 -5.41 20.89 -6.36
C TYR A 71 -6.57 21.76 -5.85
N VAL A 72 -6.68 22.01 -4.54
CA VAL A 72 -7.71 22.87 -3.94
C VAL A 72 -7.62 24.31 -4.44
N VAL A 73 -6.43 24.91 -4.41
CA VAL A 73 -6.18 26.31 -4.81
C VAL A 73 -6.49 26.54 -6.29
N LEU A 74 -6.08 25.61 -7.16
CA LEU A 74 -6.34 25.71 -8.60
C LEU A 74 -7.76 25.27 -9.00
N GLY A 75 -8.60 24.94 -8.02
CA GLY A 75 -9.93 24.37 -8.21
C GLY A 75 -11.11 25.32 -8.00
N PRO A 76 -12.33 24.79 -8.17
CA PRO A 76 -13.57 25.43 -7.73
C PRO A 76 -13.53 25.96 -6.29
N LEU A 77 -12.87 25.25 -5.37
CA LEU A 77 -12.71 25.68 -3.97
C LEU A 77 -11.81 26.92 -3.84
N GLY A 78 -10.68 26.96 -4.55
CA GLY A 78 -9.77 28.11 -4.51
C GLY A 78 -10.36 29.40 -5.10
N ARG A 79 -11.38 29.28 -5.96
CA ARG A 79 -12.16 30.44 -6.45
C ARG A 79 -13.13 31.01 -5.42
N ARG A 80 -13.27 30.38 -4.25
CA ARG A 80 -14.08 30.88 -3.14
C ARG A 80 -13.17 31.60 -2.14
N PRO A 81 -13.61 32.74 -1.57
CA PRO A 81 -12.77 33.57 -0.70
C PRO A 81 -12.22 32.84 0.52
N LEU A 82 -12.90 31.79 0.99
CA LEU A 82 -12.52 31.03 2.19
C LEU A 82 -12.15 29.56 1.89
N GLY A 83 -12.20 29.10 0.63
CA GLY A 83 -12.08 27.67 0.32
C GLY A 83 -10.68 27.11 0.55
N ALA A 84 -9.66 27.78 0.03
CA ALA A 84 -8.27 27.43 0.30
C ALA A 84 -7.89 27.71 1.77
N LEU A 85 -8.42 28.80 2.35
CA LEU A 85 -8.19 29.15 3.75
C LEU A 85 -8.73 28.08 4.71
N ALA A 86 -9.94 27.55 4.47
CA ALA A 86 -10.51 26.48 5.29
C ALA A 86 -9.62 25.24 5.30
N PHE A 87 -9.12 24.81 4.14
CA PHE A 87 -8.16 23.70 4.04
C PHE A 87 -6.87 24.00 4.81
N ALA A 88 -6.29 25.20 4.63
CA ALA A 88 -5.08 25.60 5.34
C ALA A 88 -5.29 25.60 6.87
N LEU A 89 -6.41 26.16 7.35
CA LEU A 89 -6.77 26.17 8.77
C LEU A 89 -7.00 24.77 9.34
N GLY A 90 -7.49 23.83 8.52
CA GLY A 90 -7.61 22.43 8.91
C GLY A 90 -6.25 21.75 9.12
N ALA A 91 -5.29 22.02 8.23
CA ALA A 91 -3.94 21.44 8.30
C ALA A 91 -3.07 22.08 9.39
N LEU A 92 -3.32 23.36 9.69
CA LEU A 92 -2.46 24.20 10.53
C LEU A 92 -2.15 23.60 11.92
N PRO A 93 -3.11 23.06 12.71
CA PRO A 93 -2.82 22.52 14.04
C PRO A 93 -1.77 21.39 14.01
N PHE A 94 -1.82 20.54 12.98
CA PHE A 94 -0.90 19.41 12.83
C PHE A 94 0.49 19.85 12.38
N LEU A 95 0.56 20.87 11.53
CA LEU A 95 1.85 21.47 11.13
C LEU A 95 2.51 22.20 12.30
N LEU A 96 1.73 22.94 13.10
CA LEU A 96 2.22 23.58 14.32
C LEU A 96 2.68 22.55 15.34
N LEU A 97 1.95 21.45 15.52
CA LEU A 97 2.34 20.36 16.42
C LEU A 97 3.65 19.71 15.95
N LEU A 98 3.81 19.45 14.65
CA LEU A 98 5.04 18.90 14.09
C LEU A 98 6.22 19.86 14.30
N GLY A 99 6.03 21.14 14.00
CA GLY A 99 7.05 22.17 14.21
C GLY A 99 7.44 22.31 15.67
N PHE A 100 6.46 22.33 16.58
CA PHE A 100 6.71 22.37 18.02
C PHE A 100 7.48 21.14 18.52
N TYR A 101 7.09 19.95 18.05
CA TYR A 101 7.82 18.70 18.36
C TYR A 101 9.26 18.77 17.87
N ASN A 102 9.48 19.18 16.61
CA ASN A 102 10.82 19.26 16.05
C ASN A 102 11.69 20.30 16.77
N ASP A 103 11.12 21.46 17.10
CA ASP A 103 11.82 22.53 17.83
C ASP A 103 12.25 22.06 19.23
N THR A 104 11.32 21.44 19.96
CA THR A 104 11.57 20.96 21.32
C THR A 104 12.59 19.82 21.36
N CYS A 105 12.55 18.90 20.40
CA CYS A 105 13.41 17.71 20.41
C CYS A 105 14.74 17.89 19.65
N PHE A 106 14.76 18.75 18.63
CA PHE A 106 15.89 18.87 17.69
C PHE A 106 16.37 20.32 17.49
N GLY A 107 15.79 21.30 18.21
CA GLY A 107 16.25 22.69 18.25
C GLY A 107 15.83 23.56 17.07
N SER A 108 14.97 23.07 16.18
CA SER A 108 14.34 23.88 15.13
C SER A 108 13.04 23.25 14.62
N PRO A 109 12.00 24.05 14.30
CA PRO A 109 10.74 23.51 13.77
C PRO A 109 10.89 22.83 12.41
N PHE A 110 11.96 23.17 11.68
CA PHE A 110 12.28 22.60 10.36
C PHE A 110 13.33 21.49 10.42
N ALA A 111 13.83 21.15 11.62
CA ALA A 111 14.73 20.03 11.79
C ALA A 111 14.03 18.71 11.46
N LEU A 112 14.67 17.86 10.67
CA LEU A 112 14.15 16.52 10.39
C LEU A 112 14.72 15.56 11.44
N SER A 113 13.86 14.73 12.04
CA SER A 113 14.31 13.73 13.02
C SER A 113 15.36 12.76 12.45
N TYR A 114 15.30 12.48 11.13
CA TYR A 114 16.28 11.67 10.41
C TYR A 114 17.70 12.27 10.37
N GLN A 115 17.88 13.57 10.65
CA GLN A 115 19.20 14.19 10.75
C GLN A 115 19.88 13.92 12.11
N HIS A 116 19.12 13.43 13.08
CA HIS A 116 19.56 13.22 14.46
C HIS A 116 19.66 11.72 14.81
N LEU A 117 19.90 10.87 13.81
CA LEU A 117 20.03 9.43 14.00
C LEU A 117 21.30 9.09 14.78
N THR A 118 21.15 8.37 15.89
CA THR A 118 22.27 7.94 16.75
C THR A 118 23.07 6.78 16.15
N ASN A 119 22.43 5.93 15.35
CA ASN A 119 23.12 4.83 14.66
C ASN A 119 23.90 5.38 13.46
N LYS A 120 25.23 5.37 13.56
CA LYS A 120 26.14 5.89 12.52
C LYS A 120 25.92 5.28 11.13
N ALA A 121 25.56 3.99 11.05
CA ALA A 121 25.30 3.35 9.77
C ALA A 121 24.02 3.89 9.11
N LEU A 122 22.97 4.12 9.90
CA LEU A 122 21.73 4.73 9.40
C LEU A 122 21.92 6.21 9.11
N ALA A 123 22.66 6.95 9.94
CA ALA A 123 23.00 8.35 9.72
C ALA A 123 23.74 8.53 8.38
N SER A 124 24.80 7.75 8.14
CA SER A 124 25.55 7.77 6.89
C SER A 124 24.70 7.52 5.64
N ILE A 125 23.63 6.73 5.76
CA ILE A 125 22.68 6.52 4.66
C ILE A 125 21.80 7.75 4.43
N HIS A 126 21.35 8.42 5.50
CA HIS A 126 20.50 9.60 5.42
C HIS A 126 21.28 10.89 5.07
N ASP A 127 22.60 10.91 5.30
CA ASP A 127 23.51 11.98 4.86
C ASP A 127 23.71 12.00 3.33
N GLN A 128 23.35 10.93 2.64
CA GLN A 128 23.45 10.85 1.18
C GLN A 128 22.23 11.48 0.51
N GLY A 129 22.49 12.42 -0.40
CA GLY A 129 21.44 13.13 -1.13
C GLY A 129 20.57 13.97 -0.20
N ILE A 130 19.25 13.93 -0.38
CA ILE A 130 18.30 14.63 0.48
C ILE A 130 17.64 13.61 1.41
N GLY A 131 18.16 13.46 2.62
CA GLY A 131 17.60 12.54 3.63
C GLY A 131 17.63 11.07 3.21
N GLY A 132 18.66 10.64 2.49
CA GLY A 132 18.81 9.28 1.98
C GLY A 132 18.14 9.02 0.62
N VAL A 133 17.65 10.08 -0.05
CA VAL A 133 17.11 10.02 -1.41
C VAL A 133 18.13 10.59 -2.39
N THR A 134 18.51 9.78 -3.38
CA THR A 134 19.51 10.13 -4.41
C THR A 134 18.88 10.08 -5.81
N VAL A 135 19.58 9.54 -6.80
CA VAL A 135 19.06 9.34 -8.17
C VAL A 135 18.34 7.98 -8.29
N PRO A 136 17.34 7.85 -9.17
CA PRO A 136 16.66 6.58 -9.38
C PRO A 136 17.63 5.48 -9.83
N ARG A 137 17.55 4.32 -9.19
CA ARG A 137 18.36 3.14 -9.53
C ARG A 137 17.49 2.02 -10.02
N TRP A 138 17.91 1.37 -11.11
CA TRP A 138 17.19 0.23 -11.70
C TRP A 138 17.00 -0.92 -10.70
N SER A 139 18.00 -1.19 -9.86
CA SER A 139 17.92 -2.24 -8.83
C SER A 139 16.81 -1.97 -7.81
N ALA A 140 16.66 -0.72 -7.37
CA ALA A 140 15.62 -0.30 -6.43
C ALA A 140 14.23 -0.27 -7.11
N PHE A 141 14.14 0.20 -8.35
CA PHE A 141 12.91 0.13 -9.14
C PHE A 141 12.46 -1.33 -9.32
N ASN A 142 13.33 -2.19 -9.84
CA ASN A 142 13.02 -3.60 -10.05
C ASN A 142 12.67 -4.30 -8.72
N GLY A 143 13.41 -3.98 -7.66
CA GLY A 143 13.13 -4.44 -6.30
C GLY A 143 11.75 -4.04 -5.79
N GLY A 144 11.39 -2.75 -5.88
CA GLY A 144 10.14 -2.21 -5.37
C GLY A 144 8.91 -2.47 -6.25
N ILE A 145 9.10 -2.76 -7.54
CA ILE A 145 8.00 -2.90 -8.50
C ILE A 145 7.79 -4.35 -8.95
N LEU A 146 8.86 -5.13 -9.16
CA LEU A 146 8.80 -6.43 -9.84
C LEU A 146 9.28 -7.62 -8.98
N SER A 147 9.99 -7.40 -7.87
CA SER A 147 10.48 -8.52 -7.06
C SER A 147 9.36 -9.35 -6.43
N LEU A 148 9.63 -10.65 -6.20
CA LEU A 148 8.70 -11.55 -5.51
C LEU A 148 8.40 -11.09 -4.08
N HIS A 149 9.39 -10.58 -3.36
CA HIS A 149 9.26 -10.17 -1.97
C HIS A 149 8.59 -8.78 -1.84
N ARG A 150 9.04 -7.78 -2.61
CA ARG A 150 8.66 -6.36 -2.39
C ARG A 150 7.95 -5.72 -3.58
N GLY A 151 7.85 -6.41 -4.72
CA GLY A 151 7.32 -5.84 -5.94
C GLY A 151 5.83 -5.49 -5.86
N LEU A 152 5.48 -4.24 -6.20
CA LEU A 152 4.08 -3.81 -6.32
C LEU A 152 3.29 -4.66 -7.31
N ILE A 153 3.80 -4.88 -8.51
CA ILE A 153 3.07 -5.58 -9.57
C ILE A 153 3.04 -7.07 -9.31
N THR A 154 4.09 -7.63 -8.71
CA THR A 154 4.18 -9.06 -8.42
C THR A 154 3.29 -9.45 -7.25
N THR A 155 3.31 -8.67 -6.17
CA THR A 155 2.50 -8.94 -4.97
C THR A 155 1.08 -8.35 -5.06
N SER A 156 0.82 -7.43 -5.99
CA SER A 156 -0.49 -6.77 -6.17
C SER A 156 -0.72 -6.37 -7.64
N PRO A 157 -0.86 -7.34 -8.56
CA PRO A 157 -0.94 -7.10 -10.00
C PRO A 157 -2.12 -6.22 -10.44
N MET A 158 -3.13 -6.02 -9.58
CA MET A 158 -4.26 -5.13 -9.86
C MET A 158 -3.82 -3.69 -10.14
N PHE A 159 -2.66 -3.25 -9.62
CA PHE A 159 -2.12 -1.92 -9.88
C PHE A 159 -1.70 -1.68 -11.33
N LEU A 160 -1.62 -2.72 -12.18
CA LEU A 160 -1.48 -2.56 -13.63
C LEU A 160 -2.63 -1.76 -14.24
N PHE A 161 -3.83 -1.78 -13.63
CA PHE A 161 -4.96 -0.96 -14.07
C PHE A 161 -4.80 0.53 -13.72
N ALA A 162 -3.80 0.93 -12.94
CA ALA A 162 -3.55 2.35 -12.68
C ALA A 162 -3.19 3.12 -13.97
N VAL A 163 -2.45 2.48 -14.88
CA VAL A 163 -2.05 3.07 -16.18
C VAL A 163 -3.26 3.44 -17.05
N PRO A 164 -4.17 2.50 -17.41
CA PRO A 164 -5.41 2.86 -18.11
C PRO A 164 -6.31 3.77 -17.26
N GLY A 165 -6.18 3.76 -15.94
CA GLY A 165 -6.86 4.68 -15.03
C GLY A 165 -6.53 6.16 -15.27
N VAL A 166 -5.26 6.48 -15.49
CA VAL A 166 -4.83 7.85 -15.83
C VAL A 166 -5.48 8.27 -17.15
N VAL A 167 -5.43 7.40 -18.16
CA VAL A 167 -6.05 7.65 -19.47
C VAL A 167 -7.57 7.83 -19.34
N ALA A 168 -8.22 7.01 -18.51
CA ALA A 168 -9.65 7.10 -18.26
C ALA A 168 -10.06 8.45 -17.65
N LEU A 169 -9.34 8.91 -16.63
CA LEU A 169 -9.58 10.21 -16.02
C LEU A 169 -9.33 11.36 -17.00
N TRP A 170 -8.28 11.25 -17.81
CA TRP A 170 -7.94 12.26 -18.81
C TRP A 170 -9.05 12.40 -19.87
N ARG A 171 -9.59 11.27 -20.34
CA ARG A 171 -10.68 11.23 -21.34
C ARG A 171 -12.02 11.70 -20.78
N LYS A 172 -12.29 11.51 -19.49
CA LYS A 172 -13.50 12.00 -18.81
C LYS A 172 -13.41 13.46 -18.35
N GLU A 173 -12.47 14.24 -18.91
CA GLU A 173 -12.22 15.64 -18.57
C GLU A 173 -11.87 15.91 -17.09
N ARG A 174 -11.54 14.86 -16.32
CA ARG A 174 -11.08 14.97 -14.92
C ARG A 174 -9.57 15.12 -14.84
N ARG A 175 -9.00 16.00 -15.69
CA ARG A 175 -7.54 16.16 -15.86
C ARG A 175 -6.83 16.56 -14.57
N ARG A 176 -7.40 17.47 -13.77
CA ARG A 176 -6.85 17.87 -12.46
C ARG A 176 -6.69 16.66 -11.53
N LEU A 177 -7.70 15.79 -11.47
CA LEU A 177 -7.65 14.58 -10.65
C LEU A 177 -6.61 13.60 -11.20
N ALA A 178 -6.58 13.39 -12.53
CA ALA A 178 -5.59 12.55 -13.19
C ALA A 178 -4.16 12.99 -12.86
N LEU A 179 -3.88 14.29 -12.92
CA LEU A 179 -2.59 14.88 -12.57
C LEU A 179 -2.28 14.66 -11.09
N LEU A 180 -3.22 14.95 -10.18
CA LEU A 180 -3.01 14.78 -8.74
C LEU A 180 -2.63 13.33 -8.40
N VAL A 181 -3.50 12.36 -8.72
CA VAL A 181 -3.25 10.96 -8.33
C VAL A 181 -2.13 10.32 -9.15
N GLY A 182 -1.95 10.74 -10.42
CA GLY A 182 -0.88 10.27 -11.29
C GLY A 182 0.50 10.76 -10.86
N LEU A 183 0.64 12.06 -10.56
CA LEU A 183 1.90 12.64 -10.07
C LEU A 183 2.25 12.13 -8.69
N THR A 184 1.29 11.93 -7.78
CA THR A 184 1.55 11.28 -6.49
C THR A 184 2.03 9.84 -6.68
N SER A 185 1.40 9.07 -7.59
CA SER A 185 1.84 7.71 -7.88
C SER A 185 3.27 7.69 -8.43
N LEU A 186 3.57 8.59 -9.38
CA LEU A 186 4.91 8.75 -9.95
C LEU A 186 5.93 9.15 -8.89
N TYR A 187 5.59 10.12 -8.03
CA TYR A 187 6.43 10.57 -6.92
C TYR A 187 6.86 9.40 -6.04
N PHE A 188 5.91 8.56 -5.59
CA PHE A 188 6.24 7.42 -4.73
C PHE A 188 7.04 6.34 -5.45
N VAL A 189 6.78 6.10 -6.74
CA VAL A 189 7.61 5.19 -7.57
C VAL A 189 9.02 5.72 -7.74
N LEU A 190 9.20 7.03 -7.96
CA LEU A 190 10.52 7.64 -8.02
C LEU A 190 11.20 7.62 -6.65
N PHE A 191 10.47 7.90 -5.57
CA PHE A 191 10.97 7.87 -4.20
C PHE A 191 11.53 6.49 -3.83
N ILE A 192 10.78 5.40 -4.06
CA ILE A 192 11.30 4.05 -3.79
C ILE A 192 12.50 3.72 -4.68
N SER A 193 12.52 4.21 -5.92
CA SER A 193 13.62 3.97 -6.86
C SER A 193 14.89 4.76 -6.50
N SER A 194 14.74 5.91 -5.84
CA SER A 194 15.82 6.80 -5.44
C SER A 194 16.27 6.62 -3.98
N SER A 195 15.49 5.94 -3.15
CA SER A 195 15.81 5.75 -1.74
C SER A 195 16.98 4.77 -1.55
N ASN A 196 17.95 5.15 -0.72
CA ASN A 196 19.01 4.25 -0.27
C ASN A 196 18.50 3.17 0.69
N MET A 197 17.34 3.41 1.31
CA MET A 197 16.65 2.49 2.22
C MET A 197 15.41 1.85 1.57
N TRP A 198 15.40 1.66 0.24
CA TRP A 198 14.24 1.11 -0.45
C TRP A 198 13.83 -0.30 0.03
N VAL A 199 14.81 -1.13 0.46
CA VAL A 199 14.58 -2.46 1.06
C VAL A 199 13.85 -2.32 2.40
N ALA A 200 14.19 -1.25 3.11
CA ALA A 200 13.51 -0.78 4.30
C ALA A 200 13.60 -1.73 5.54
N GLY A 201 14.29 -2.86 5.46
CA GLY A 201 14.33 -3.80 6.58
C GLY A 201 13.21 -4.84 6.47
N TRP A 202 13.04 -5.66 7.51
CA TRP A 202 12.08 -6.76 7.49
C TRP A 202 10.66 -6.26 7.24
N GLY A 203 9.85 -7.07 6.55
CA GLY A 203 8.51 -6.65 6.09
C GLY A 203 8.18 -7.24 4.73
N PHE A 204 6.91 -7.22 4.32
CA PHE A 204 6.47 -7.76 3.03
C PHE A 204 5.79 -6.72 2.13
N GLY A 205 5.96 -6.88 0.80
CA GLY A 205 5.43 -5.96 -0.19
C GLY A 205 6.12 -4.59 -0.24
N PRO A 206 5.66 -3.67 -1.12
CA PRO A 206 6.29 -2.36 -1.31
C PRO A 206 5.83 -1.38 -0.23
N ARG A 207 6.34 -1.52 0.98
CA ARG A 207 5.86 -0.76 2.15
C ARG A 207 5.90 0.75 1.97
N LEU A 208 6.94 1.27 1.31
CA LEU A 208 7.11 2.69 1.04
C LEU A 208 6.06 3.25 0.06
N LEU A 209 5.33 2.38 -0.65
CA LEU A 209 4.23 2.78 -1.53
C LEU A 209 2.87 2.75 -0.84
N VAL A 210 2.75 2.15 0.35
CA VAL A 210 1.48 2.01 1.08
C VAL A 210 0.77 3.35 1.28
N PRO A 211 1.44 4.44 1.68
CA PRO A 211 0.82 5.77 1.76
C PRO A 211 0.06 6.21 0.49
N ALA A 212 0.55 5.82 -0.69
CA ALA A 212 -0.02 6.20 -1.98
C ALA A 212 -1.12 5.26 -2.48
N MET A 213 -1.21 4.05 -1.92
CA MET A 213 -2.06 2.98 -2.48
C MET A 213 -3.53 3.37 -2.55
N GLY A 214 -4.03 4.14 -1.57
CA GLY A 214 -5.42 4.63 -1.60
C GLY A 214 -5.72 5.47 -2.84
N TRP A 215 -4.81 6.36 -3.24
CA TRP A 215 -4.95 7.19 -4.44
C TRP A 215 -4.70 6.39 -5.72
N MET A 216 -3.75 5.45 -5.70
CA MET A 216 -3.55 4.51 -6.80
C MET A 216 -4.81 3.64 -7.05
N CYS A 217 -5.56 3.28 -6.02
CA CYS A 217 -6.84 2.57 -6.16
C CYS A 217 -7.90 3.38 -6.92
N VAL A 218 -7.87 4.72 -6.86
CA VAL A 218 -8.73 5.59 -7.70
C VAL A 218 -8.41 5.38 -9.18
N LEU A 219 -7.12 5.30 -9.53
CA LEU A 219 -6.68 4.98 -10.88
C LEU A 219 -7.10 3.57 -11.28
N VAL A 220 -6.85 2.56 -10.44
CA VAL A 220 -7.26 1.17 -10.69
C VAL A 220 -8.75 1.08 -10.96
N ALA A 221 -9.60 1.75 -10.16
CA ALA A 221 -11.05 1.75 -10.35
C ALA A 221 -11.45 2.35 -11.70
N HIS A 222 -10.86 3.48 -12.10
CA HIS A 222 -11.15 4.09 -13.40
C HIS A 222 -10.61 3.29 -14.58
N GLY A 223 -9.45 2.64 -14.43
CA GLY A 223 -8.89 1.74 -15.43
C GLY A 223 -9.75 0.50 -15.62
N ALA A 224 -10.23 -0.07 -14.51
CA ALA A 224 -11.18 -1.17 -14.51
C ALA A 224 -12.50 -0.79 -15.19
N GLN A 225 -13.02 0.42 -14.95
CA GLN A 225 -14.21 0.92 -15.65
C GLN A 225 -13.97 1.10 -17.16
N LEU A 226 -12.82 1.67 -17.54
CA LEU A 226 -12.48 1.89 -18.95
C LEU A 226 -12.40 0.57 -19.74
N LEU A 227 -11.89 -0.48 -19.10
CA LEU A 227 -11.71 -1.79 -19.72
C LEU A 227 -12.84 -2.79 -19.40
N GLY A 228 -13.81 -2.42 -18.54
CA GLY A 228 -14.74 -3.35 -17.91
C GLY A 228 -15.72 -4.06 -18.85
N GLY A 229 -15.93 -3.51 -20.06
CA GLY A 229 -16.70 -4.17 -21.12
C GLY A 229 -15.98 -5.37 -21.75
N ARG A 230 -14.68 -5.53 -21.50
CA ARG A 230 -13.85 -6.59 -22.08
C ARG A 230 -13.74 -7.76 -21.11
N PHE A 231 -14.17 -8.94 -21.55
CA PHE A 231 -14.10 -10.18 -20.76
C PHE A 231 -12.70 -10.42 -20.16
N TRP A 232 -11.66 -10.34 -20.98
CA TRP A 232 -10.29 -10.61 -20.56
C TRP A 232 -9.80 -9.65 -19.48
N ALA A 233 -10.22 -8.38 -19.53
CA ALA A 233 -9.79 -7.37 -18.56
C ALA A 233 -10.46 -7.60 -17.20
N ASP A 234 -11.76 -7.94 -17.19
CA ASP A 234 -12.44 -8.30 -15.94
C ASP A 234 -11.91 -9.62 -15.34
N ALA A 235 -11.63 -10.62 -16.19
CA ALA A 235 -10.99 -11.86 -15.75
C ALA A 235 -9.62 -11.60 -15.13
N PHE A 236 -8.79 -10.82 -15.82
CA PHE A 236 -7.47 -10.44 -15.33
C PHE A 236 -7.56 -9.64 -14.02
N LEU A 237 -8.46 -8.67 -13.91
CA LEU A 237 -8.65 -7.89 -12.68
C LEU A 237 -9.05 -8.78 -11.51
N ARG A 238 -10.01 -9.70 -11.71
CA ARG A 238 -10.42 -10.65 -10.68
C ARG A 238 -9.24 -11.51 -10.26
N GLY A 239 -8.58 -12.16 -11.22
CA GLY A 239 -7.37 -12.94 -10.98
C GLY A 239 -6.31 -12.16 -10.21
N ALA A 240 -6.06 -10.91 -10.61
CA ALA A 240 -5.06 -10.05 -9.98
C ALA A 240 -5.42 -9.67 -8.54
N VAL A 241 -6.70 -9.42 -8.24
CA VAL A 241 -7.18 -9.18 -6.88
C VAL A 241 -7.09 -10.45 -6.03
N LEU A 242 -7.50 -11.61 -6.58
CA LEU A 242 -7.38 -12.91 -5.90
C LEU A 242 -5.93 -13.21 -5.55
N THR A 243 -5.01 -13.02 -6.51
CA THR A 243 -3.56 -13.16 -6.32
C THR A 243 -3.05 -12.23 -5.23
N ALA A 244 -3.45 -10.96 -5.23
CA ALA A 244 -3.03 -10.00 -4.21
C ALA A 244 -3.52 -10.41 -2.81
N ILE A 245 -4.78 -10.82 -2.67
CA ILE A 245 -5.34 -11.30 -1.40
C ILE A 245 -4.57 -12.53 -0.94
N LEU A 246 -4.49 -13.58 -1.76
CA LEU A 246 -3.85 -14.84 -1.38
C LEU A 246 -2.38 -14.64 -1.00
N TYR A 247 -1.61 -13.91 -1.80
CA TYR A 247 -0.19 -13.72 -1.53
C TYR A 247 0.04 -12.95 -0.21
N HIS A 248 -0.62 -11.80 -0.04
CA HIS A 248 -0.48 -11.01 1.19
C HIS A 248 -0.96 -11.76 2.43
N GLN A 249 -2.07 -12.49 2.33
CA GLN A 249 -2.59 -13.23 3.47
C GLN A 249 -1.78 -14.48 3.82
N LEU A 250 -1.20 -15.18 2.84
CA LEU A 250 -0.29 -16.30 3.11
C LEU A 250 0.96 -15.82 3.85
N VAL A 251 1.60 -14.75 3.40
CA VAL A 251 2.78 -14.23 4.11
C VAL A 251 2.40 -13.76 5.51
N HIS A 252 1.28 -13.03 5.64
CA HIS A 252 0.78 -12.57 6.94
C HIS A 252 0.45 -13.71 7.91
N ALA A 253 -0.16 -14.80 7.42
CA ALA A 253 -0.55 -15.94 8.26
C ALA A 253 0.64 -16.71 8.85
N PHE A 254 1.80 -16.68 8.20
CA PHE A 254 2.96 -17.48 8.60
C PHE A 254 4.06 -16.63 9.24
N PHE A 255 4.43 -15.52 8.63
CA PHE A 255 5.41 -14.60 9.17
C PHE A 255 5.25 -13.24 8.48
N PRO A 256 4.58 -12.26 9.11
CA PRO A 256 4.25 -10.98 8.49
C PRO A 256 5.48 -10.22 7.98
N GLU A 257 6.63 -10.33 8.65
CA GLU A 257 7.82 -9.52 8.39
C GLU A 257 9.02 -10.38 7.94
N PRO A 258 8.98 -11.02 6.77
CA PRO A 258 10.06 -11.86 6.28
C PRO A 258 11.40 -11.10 6.23
N PRO A 259 12.54 -11.79 6.51
CA PRO A 259 13.86 -11.16 6.48
C PRO A 259 14.25 -10.67 5.09
N ASN A 260 15.11 -9.65 5.03
CA ASN A 260 15.48 -8.97 3.78
C ASN A 260 16.07 -9.87 2.69
N ASP A 261 16.78 -10.92 3.09
CA ASP A 261 17.48 -11.85 2.22
C ASP A 261 16.56 -12.96 1.67
N ALA A 262 15.34 -13.14 2.21
CA ALA A 262 14.34 -14.05 1.68
C ALA A 262 13.74 -13.49 0.38
N LYS A 263 14.38 -13.72 -0.77
CA LYS A 263 13.92 -13.16 -2.06
C LYS A 263 12.62 -13.80 -2.55
N ASN A 264 12.32 -15.04 -2.13
CA ASN A 264 11.10 -15.75 -2.46
C ASN A 264 10.35 -16.18 -1.19
N PRO A 265 9.62 -15.26 -0.53
CA PRO A 265 9.06 -15.50 0.80
C PRO A 265 8.02 -16.62 0.85
N LEU A 266 7.40 -16.99 -0.28
CA LEU A 266 6.50 -18.14 -0.31
C LEU A 266 7.24 -19.46 -0.08
N LEU A 267 8.43 -19.62 -0.67
CA LEU A 267 9.22 -20.84 -0.51
C LEU A 267 10.18 -20.76 0.67
N ASP A 268 10.79 -19.60 0.89
CA ASP A 268 11.81 -19.41 1.93
C ASP A 268 11.23 -19.35 3.33
N VAL A 269 9.98 -18.88 3.47
CA VAL A 269 9.33 -18.61 4.76
C VAL A 269 8.02 -19.36 4.90
N VAL A 270 7.02 -19.06 4.07
CA VAL A 270 5.65 -19.61 4.21
C VAL A 270 5.64 -21.13 4.16
N PHE A 271 6.28 -21.71 3.15
CA PHE A 271 6.34 -23.16 2.97
C PHE A 271 7.11 -23.88 4.08
N GLU A 272 8.21 -23.28 4.55
CA GLU A 272 9.05 -23.86 5.60
C GLU A 272 8.38 -23.83 6.98
N LEU A 273 7.67 -22.75 7.30
CA LEU A 273 6.88 -22.65 8.52
C LEU A 273 5.64 -23.55 8.45
N GLY A 274 4.97 -23.61 7.29
CA GLY A 274 3.85 -24.52 7.05
C GLY A 274 4.19 -25.98 7.25
N ARG A 275 5.35 -26.43 6.77
CA ARG A 275 5.86 -27.79 7.01
C ARG A 275 6.15 -28.08 8.48
N SER A 276 6.42 -27.05 9.26
CA SER A 276 6.73 -27.15 10.68
C SER A 276 5.50 -26.89 11.56
N HIS A 277 4.31 -26.73 10.95
CA HIS A 277 3.06 -26.34 11.63
C HIS A 277 3.17 -25.04 12.45
N LEU A 278 4.13 -24.19 12.11
CA LEU A 278 4.33 -22.88 12.72
C LEU A 278 3.54 -21.83 11.93
N VAL A 279 2.83 -20.97 12.65
CA VAL A 279 2.03 -19.87 12.09
C VAL A 279 2.30 -18.60 12.89
N ALA A 280 1.98 -17.45 12.32
CA ALA A 280 2.10 -16.19 13.02
C ALA A 280 1.09 -16.10 14.18
N PRO A 281 1.46 -15.42 15.29
CA PRO A 281 0.54 -15.15 16.39
C PRO A 281 -0.78 -14.55 15.93
N ASN A 282 -1.89 -15.08 16.43
CA ASN A 282 -3.22 -14.69 15.99
C ASN A 282 -4.30 -14.90 17.07
N LEU A 283 -5.44 -14.22 16.90
CA LEU A 283 -6.53 -14.18 17.90
C LEU A 283 -7.20 -15.53 18.16
N ALA A 284 -7.02 -16.52 17.29
CA ALA A 284 -7.61 -17.84 17.47
C ALA A 284 -6.75 -18.78 18.33
N GLU A 285 -5.49 -18.43 18.56
CA GLU A 285 -4.53 -19.25 19.31
C GLU A 285 -4.92 -19.63 20.74
N PRO A 286 -5.68 -18.81 21.50
CA PRO A 286 -6.17 -19.22 22.81
C PRO A 286 -7.09 -20.46 22.77
N ARG A 287 -7.62 -20.84 21.61
CA ARG A 287 -8.58 -21.95 21.43
C ARG A 287 -8.16 -22.98 20.38
N LEU A 288 -7.30 -22.62 19.44
CA LEU A 288 -6.89 -23.45 18.30
C LEU A 288 -5.36 -23.37 18.15
N THR A 289 -4.69 -24.49 17.87
CA THR A 289 -3.23 -24.53 17.78
C THR A 289 -2.72 -24.76 16.35
N GLY A 290 -1.52 -24.25 16.06
CA GLY A 290 -0.86 -24.43 14.77
C GLY A 290 -1.75 -24.02 13.59
N LEU A 291 -1.81 -24.85 12.55
CA LEU A 291 -2.59 -24.55 11.35
C LEU A 291 -4.10 -24.39 11.59
N TRP A 292 -4.65 -24.98 12.67
CA TRP A 292 -6.08 -24.84 12.99
C TRP A 292 -6.45 -23.42 13.40
N SER A 293 -5.51 -22.64 13.96
CA SER A 293 -5.76 -21.25 14.29
C SER A 293 -6.02 -20.38 13.05
N LEU A 294 -5.66 -20.87 11.85
CA LEU A 294 -5.91 -20.17 10.59
C LEU A 294 -7.33 -20.38 10.04
N VAL A 295 -8.15 -21.28 10.62
CA VAL A 295 -9.51 -21.56 10.12
C VAL A 295 -10.36 -20.28 9.98
N PRO A 296 -10.45 -19.38 10.98
CA PRO A 296 -11.22 -18.13 10.82
C PRO A 296 -10.71 -17.27 9.67
N LEU A 297 -9.38 -17.19 9.49
CA LEU A 297 -8.77 -16.47 8.39
C LEU A 297 -9.11 -17.09 7.04
N VAL A 298 -9.05 -18.42 6.93
CA VAL A 298 -9.43 -19.16 5.71
C VAL A 298 -10.90 -18.93 5.35
N VAL A 299 -11.80 -18.89 6.33
CA VAL A 299 -13.22 -18.60 6.09
C VAL A 299 -13.42 -17.19 5.56
N VAL A 300 -12.81 -16.18 6.19
CA VAL A 300 -12.91 -14.78 5.76
C VAL A 300 -12.32 -14.58 4.35
N ILE A 301 -11.13 -15.14 4.10
CA ILE A 301 -10.49 -15.10 2.79
C ILE A 301 -11.36 -15.84 1.77
N GLY A 302 -11.84 -17.04 2.09
CA GLY A 302 -12.72 -17.82 1.22
C GLY A 302 -13.95 -17.02 0.79
N ALA A 303 -14.63 -16.35 1.73
CA ALA A 303 -15.74 -15.47 1.44
C ALA A 303 -15.34 -14.29 0.53
N ALA A 304 -14.19 -13.66 0.77
CA ALA A 304 -13.68 -12.58 -0.07
C ALA A 304 -13.33 -13.06 -1.49
N LEU A 305 -12.71 -14.24 -1.64
CA LEU A 305 -12.38 -14.83 -2.93
C LEU A 305 -13.66 -15.18 -3.70
N LEU A 306 -14.66 -15.78 -3.04
CA LEU A 306 -15.96 -16.07 -3.63
C LEU A 306 -16.68 -14.79 -4.06
N PHE A 307 -16.66 -13.75 -3.24
CA PHE A 307 -17.21 -12.45 -3.60
C PHE A 307 -16.53 -11.86 -4.84
N VAL A 308 -15.20 -11.84 -4.88
CA VAL A 308 -14.44 -11.34 -6.05
C VAL A 308 -14.70 -12.19 -7.30
N MET A 309 -14.82 -13.50 -7.16
CA MET A 309 -15.07 -14.41 -8.29
C MET A 309 -16.50 -14.27 -8.84
N PHE A 310 -17.49 -14.21 -7.96
CA PHE A 310 -18.90 -14.27 -8.33
C PHE A 310 -19.65 -12.94 -8.27
N ARG A 311 -18.97 -11.81 -7.98
CA ARG A 311 -19.60 -10.48 -8.08
C ARG A 311 -20.21 -10.29 -9.47
N ARG A 312 -21.42 -9.74 -9.50
CA ARG A 312 -22.14 -9.45 -10.75
C ARG A 312 -21.29 -8.53 -11.62
N GLY A 313 -21.14 -8.94 -12.88
CA GLY A 313 -20.48 -8.17 -13.93
C GLY A 313 -21.49 -7.71 -14.98
N PRO A 314 -21.02 -7.03 -16.05
CA PRO A 314 -21.87 -6.76 -17.21
C PRO A 314 -22.42 -8.06 -17.80
N PRO A 315 -23.60 -8.01 -18.47
CA PRO A 315 -24.18 -9.17 -19.13
C PRO A 315 -23.19 -9.77 -20.14
N ARG A 316 -23.08 -11.10 -20.15
CA ARG A 316 -22.12 -11.85 -20.96
C ARG A 316 -22.76 -13.09 -21.56
N PRO A 317 -22.31 -13.52 -22.76
CA PRO A 317 -22.70 -14.81 -23.30
C PRO A 317 -22.25 -15.94 -22.36
N TRP A 318 -22.91 -17.09 -22.43
CA TRP A 318 -22.70 -18.20 -21.50
C TRP A 318 -21.24 -18.70 -21.47
N PHE A 319 -20.57 -18.80 -22.62
CA PHE A 319 -19.18 -19.25 -22.70
C PHE A 319 -18.23 -18.33 -21.93
N ALA A 320 -18.44 -17.01 -21.97
CA ALA A 320 -17.63 -16.05 -21.23
C ALA A 320 -17.91 -16.09 -19.73
N ARG A 321 -19.11 -16.53 -19.31
CA ARG A 321 -19.40 -16.79 -17.89
C ARG A 321 -18.67 -18.04 -17.39
N VAL A 322 -18.62 -19.08 -18.21
CA VAL A 322 -17.91 -20.33 -17.90
C VAL A 322 -16.39 -20.13 -17.91
N ALA A 323 -15.84 -19.37 -18.87
CA ALA A 323 -14.40 -19.15 -18.98
C ALA A 323 -13.83 -18.21 -17.89
N LEU A 324 -14.66 -17.32 -17.33
CA LEU A 324 -14.21 -16.28 -16.40
C LEU A 324 -13.42 -16.80 -15.20
N PRO A 325 -13.88 -17.84 -14.47
CA PRO A 325 -13.14 -18.36 -13.33
C PRO A 325 -11.80 -18.97 -13.74
N PHE A 326 -11.76 -19.74 -14.83
CA PHE A 326 -10.53 -20.35 -15.33
C PHE A 326 -9.50 -19.31 -15.74
N THR A 327 -9.90 -18.27 -16.49
CA THR A 327 -9.01 -17.17 -16.87
C THR A 327 -8.59 -16.31 -15.67
N SER A 328 -9.44 -16.17 -14.66
CA SER A 328 -9.06 -15.47 -13.42
C SER A 328 -8.03 -16.28 -12.64
N LEU A 329 -8.22 -17.60 -12.53
CA LEU A 329 -7.31 -18.51 -11.85
C LEU A 329 -5.99 -18.69 -12.60
N SER A 330 -5.94 -18.51 -13.92
CA SER A 330 -4.68 -18.56 -14.66
C SER A 330 -3.72 -17.44 -14.25
N VAL A 331 -4.22 -16.27 -13.81
CA VAL A 331 -3.37 -15.19 -13.26
C VAL A 331 -2.68 -15.64 -11.97
N LEU A 332 -3.39 -16.35 -11.11
CA LEU A 332 -2.82 -16.96 -9.91
C LEU A 332 -1.81 -18.07 -10.29
N GLY A 333 -2.15 -18.89 -11.29
CA GLY A 333 -1.27 -19.92 -11.83
C GLY A 333 0.04 -19.35 -12.39
N LEU A 334 0.01 -18.18 -13.02
CA LEU A 334 1.21 -17.48 -13.49
C LEU A 334 2.12 -17.05 -12.34
N LEU A 335 1.55 -16.55 -11.23
CA LEU A 335 2.35 -16.25 -10.03
C LEU A 335 2.96 -17.54 -9.46
N ALA A 336 2.16 -18.61 -9.32
CA ALA A 336 2.63 -19.89 -8.80
C ALA A 336 3.77 -20.46 -9.66
N LEU A 337 3.64 -20.38 -10.99
CA LEU A 337 4.69 -20.74 -11.94
C LEU A 337 5.93 -19.87 -11.75
N TYR A 338 5.78 -18.56 -11.62
CA TYR A 338 6.91 -17.65 -11.39
C TYR A 338 7.65 -17.95 -10.09
N VAL A 339 6.92 -18.23 -9.01
CA VAL A 339 7.46 -18.64 -7.70
C VAL A 339 8.22 -19.95 -7.81
N ALA A 340 7.69 -20.93 -8.54
CA ALA A 340 8.33 -22.22 -8.75
C ALA A 340 9.60 -22.11 -9.59
N LEU A 341 9.57 -21.33 -10.67
CA LEU A 341 10.72 -21.09 -11.55
C LEU A 341 11.83 -20.29 -10.87
N ALA A 342 11.48 -19.35 -10.00
CA ALA A 342 12.46 -18.59 -9.23
C ALA A 342 13.20 -19.44 -8.19
N GLY A 343 12.57 -20.52 -7.72
CA GLY A 343 13.11 -21.41 -6.69
C GLY A 343 13.28 -20.72 -5.32
N PRO A 344 13.69 -21.49 -4.30
CA PRO A 344 14.03 -20.91 -3.01
C PRO A 344 15.33 -20.09 -3.12
N SER A 345 15.39 -18.98 -2.40
CA SER A 345 16.61 -18.17 -2.31
C SER A 345 17.49 -18.57 -1.13
N TYR A 346 16.92 -19.22 -0.12
CA TYR A 346 17.67 -19.79 0.99
C TYR A 346 18.21 -21.18 0.65
N ASP A 347 19.42 -21.46 1.12
CA ASP A 347 19.93 -22.83 1.18
C ASP A 347 19.30 -23.63 2.36
N ALA A 348 19.67 -24.90 2.48
CA ALA A 348 19.13 -25.76 3.54
C ALA A 348 19.54 -25.29 4.96
N VAL A 349 20.73 -24.70 5.10
CA VAL A 349 21.26 -24.22 6.39
C VAL A 349 20.51 -22.97 6.82
N GLN A 350 20.32 -22.01 5.91
CA GLN A 350 19.58 -20.78 6.14
C GLN A 350 18.11 -21.08 6.50
N ARG A 351 17.46 -22.00 5.78
CA ARG A 351 16.10 -22.45 6.13
C ARG A 351 16.04 -23.08 7.52
N HIS A 352 16.99 -23.97 7.84
CA HIS A 352 17.05 -24.58 9.17
C HIS A 352 17.27 -23.54 10.27
N ALA A 353 18.23 -22.63 10.08
CA ALA A 353 18.51 -21.55 11.02
C ALA A 353 17.29 -20.64 11.23
N PHE A 354 16.58 -20.29 10.15
CA PHE A 354 15.36 -19.49 10.23
C PHE A 354 14.25 -20.21 11.02
N ARG A 355 14.03 -21.51 10.78
CA ARG A 355 13.05 -22.30 11.56
C ARG A 355 13.42 -22.35 13.04
N VAL A 356 14.70 -22.57 13.37
CA VAL A 356 15.18 -22.55 14.76
C VAL A 356 14.98 -21.17 15.38
N TYR A 357 15.25 -20.10 14.65
CA TYR A 357 14.99 -18.73 15.11
C TYR A 357 13.51 -18.51 15.44
N VAL A 358 12.59 -18.85 14.52
CA VAL A 358 11.15 -18.66 14.74
C VAL A 358 10.65 -19.51 15.91
N SER A 359 11.07 -20.77 16.02
CA SER A 359 10.67 -21.61 17.16
C SER A 359 11.16 -21.10 18.52
N LYS A 360 12.32 -20.42 18.57
CA LYS A 360 12.83 -19.79 19.80
C LYS A 360 12.05 -18.53 20.19
N LEU A 361 11.45 -17.83 19.24
CA LEU A 361 10.55 -16.71 19.54
C LEU A 361 9.25 -17.19 20.19
N GLU A 362 8.94 -18.49 20.12
CA GLU A 362 7.75 -19.10 20.70
C GLU A 362 8.06 -20.32 21.60
N PRO A 363 8.84 -20.17 22.70
CA PRO A 363 9.35 -21.30 23.49
C PRO A 363 8.27 -22.22 24.08
N GLY A 364 7.04 -21.73 24.23
CA GLY A 364 5.92 -22.47 24.85
C GLY A 364 5.13 -23.39 23.91
N ARG A 365 5.43 -23.42 22.60
CA ARG A 365 4.56 -24.05 21.57
C ARG A 365 5.10 -25.32 20.92
N LEU A 366 6.30 -25.76 21.29
CA LEU A 366 6.91 -27.04 20.87
C LEU A 366 6.66 -28.19 21.86
N ARG A 367 5.53 -28.18 22.59
CA ARG A 367 5.13 -29.39 23.32
C ARG A 367 4.31 -30.28 22.37
N PRO A 368 4.71 -31.55 22.19
CA PRO A 368 4.12 -32.46 21.22
C PRO A 368 2.63 -32.71 21.44
#